data_AF-A0AAV7CRD4-F1
#
_entry.id   AF-A0AAV7CRD4-F1
#
_cell.length_a   1.000
_cell.length_b   1.000
_cell.length_c   1.000
_cell.angle_alpha   90.00
_cell.angle_beta   90.00
_cell.angle_gamma   90.00
#
_symmetry.space_group_name_H-M   'P 1'
#
loop_
_entity.id
_entity.type
_entity.pdbx_description
1 polymer ?
#
loop_
_entity_poly.entity_id
_entity_poly.type
_entity_poly.pdbx_seq_one_letter_code
_entity_poly.pdbx_strand_id
1 'polypeptide(L)'
;MIGNDACPGVAKSYCTRGFLVTRPEGKDYALHWLVLGTHTSDEQNHLVVARVQIPNDDAQFDASHYDSEKGEFGGFGSVSGKIETEIKINHEGEVNRARYMPQNPCIIATKTPSSDVLVFDYTKHPSKPGTVALWDLRNLKLKLHSFESHKDEIFQVHWSPHNETILASSGTDRRLNVWDLSKIGEEQSAEDAEDGPPELLFIHGGHTAKISDFSWNPNEPWVICSVSEDNIMQIWQMAENIYNDEEPDVQPSELEAQGS
;
A
#
# COMPACT_ATOMS: atom_id res chain seq x y z
N MET A 1 -9.35 16.73 23.98
CA MET A 1 -10.23 15.71 24.61
C MET A 1 -11.44 15.57 23.72
N ILE A 2 -11.41 14.61 22.80
CA ILE A 2 -12.55 14.23 21.96
C ILE A 2 -12.87 12.80 22.40
N GLY A 3 -14.11 12.59 22.84
CA GLY A 3 -14.53 11.44 23.63
C GLY A 3 -14.42 10.12 22.88
N ASN A 4 -13.87 9.12 23.59
CA ASN A 4 -14.01 7.71 23.31
C ASN A 4 -15.43 7.28 23.67
N ASP A 5 -16.33 7.23 22.70
CA ASP A 5 -17.50 6.37 22.78
C ASP A 5 -17.51 5.49 21.53
N ALA A 6 -16.94 4.29 21.69
CA ALA A 6 -16.90 3.27 20.66
C ALA A 6 -18.23 2.51 20.64
N CYS A 7 -18.95 2.59 19.53
CA CYS A 7 -20.01 1.62 19.24
C CYS A 7 -19.38 0.21 19.08
N PRO A 8 -19.96 -0.84 19.68
CA PRO A 8 -19.50 -2.20 19.47
C PRO A 8 -19.83 -2.62 18.02
N GLY A 9 -18.81 -2.95 17.23
CA GLY A 9 -18.96 -3.37 15.82
C GLY A 9 -18.28 -2.49 14.77
N VAL A 10 -17.52 -1.46 15.16
CA VAL A 10 -16.84 -0.59 14.20
C VAL A 10 -15.52 -1.22 13.74
N ALA A 11 -15.53 -1.80 12.53
CA ALA A 11 -14.33 -2.09 11.77
C ALA A 11 -13.47 -0.81 11.69
N LYS A 12 -12.24 -0.85 12.22
CA LYS A 12 -11.28 0.24 12.02
C LYS A 12 -10.87 0.24 10.55
N SER A 13 -11.44 1.15 9.76
CA SER A 13 -11.08 1.32 8.36
C SER A 13 -9.88 2.26 8.26
N TYR A 14 -8.75 1.75 7.79
CA TYR A 14 -7.58 2.58 7.48
C TYR A 14 -7.79 3.23 6.11
N CYS A 15 -8.22 4.49 6.10
CA CYS A 15 -8.43 5.25 4.87
C CYS A 15 -7.10 5.79 4.32
N THR A 16 -6.79 5.48 3.07
CA THR A 16 -5.79 6.24 2.29
C THR A 16 -6.45 7.44 1.64
N ARG A 17 -5.71 8.56 1.57
CA ARG A 17 -6.13 9.77 0.85
C ARG A 17 -6.61 9.38 -0.56
N GLY A 18 -7.76 9.90 -0.97
CA GLY A 18 -8.43 9.44 -2.19
C GLY A 18 -7.52 9.53 -3.42
N PHE A 19 -7.48 8.45 -4.21
CA PHE A 19 -6.45 8.25 -5.24
C PHE A 19 -6.91 8.57 -6.66
N LEU A 20 -8.22 8.62 -6.88
CA LEU A 20 -8.83 9.06 -8.13
C LEU A 20 -10.01 9.96 -7.78
N VAL A 21 -10.05 11.15 -8.39
CA VAL A 21 -11.13 12.13 -8.23
C VAL A 21 -11.73 12.41 -9.59
N THR A 22 -13.02 12.13 -9.76
CA THR A 22 -13.76 12.49 -10.98
C THR A 22 -14.90 13.43 -10.64
N ARG A 23 -15.11 14.45 -11.48
CA ARG A 23 -16.17 15.44 -11.33
C ARG A 23 -17.16 15.27 -12.49
N PRO A 24 -18.29 14.57 -12.29
CA PRO A 24 -19.27 14.41 -13.34
C PRO A 24 -19.88 15.76 -13.74
N GLU A 25 -20.06 16.00 -15.04
CA GLU A 25 -20.59 17.26 -15.54
C GLU A 25 -22.01 17.51 -15.03
N GLY A 26 -22.27 18.73 -14.56
CA GLY A 26 -23.57 19.13 -14.00
C GLY A 26 -23.92 18.51 -12.64
N LYS A 27 -22.95 17.89 -11.95
CA LYS A 27 -23.11 17.41 -10.57
C LYS A 27 -22.41 18.32 -9.57
N ASP A 28 -23.03 18.47 -8.41
CA ASP A 28 -22.57 19.24 -7.25
C ASP A 28 -21.65 18.44 -6.31
N TYR A 29 -21.20 17.27 -6.76
CA TYR A 29 -20.27 16.42 -6.03
C TYR A 29 -19.12 15.93 -6.92
N ALA A 30 -18.01 15.60 -6.28
CA ALA A 30 -16.90 14.83 -6.81
C ALA A 30 -16.99 13.38 -6.33
N LEU A 31 -16.59 12.44 -7.17
CA LEU A 31 -16.42 11.04 -6.81
C LEU A 31 -14.97 10.82 -6.39
N HIS A 32 -14.77 10.35 -5.17
CA HIS A 32 -13.48 10.00 -4.59
C HIS A 32 -13.37 8.50 -4.41
N TRP A 33 -12.24 7.92 -4.83
CA TRP A 33 -11.95 6.51 -4.60
C TRP A 33 -11.10 6.33 -3.34
N LEU A 34 -11.53 5.42 -2.47
CA LEU A 34 -10.86 5.07 -1.22
C LEU A 34 -10.46 3.60 -1.23
N VAL A 35 -9.27 3.31 -0.70
CA VAL A 35 -8.87 1.95 -0.34
C VAL A 35 -9.03 1.78 1.16
N LEU A 36 -9.78 0.76 1.56
CA LEU A 36 -10.17 0.44 2.93
C LEU A 36 -9.84 -1.02 3.24
N GLY A 37 -9.67 -1.33 4.52
CA GLY A 37 -9.42 -2.66 5.04
C GLY A 37 -10.42 -3.03 6.13
N THR A 38 -10.74 -4.31 6.27
CA THR A 38 -11.50 -4.80 7.43
C THR A 38 -10.58 -5.32 8.52
N HIS A 39 -11.09 -5.29 9.76
CA HIS A 39 -10.51 -5.93 10.92
C HIS A 39 -11.62 -6.66 11.68
N THR A 40 -11.70 -7.97 11.49
CA THR A 40 -12.69 -8.85 12.10
C THR A 40 -12.03 -10.07 12.70
N SER A 41 -12.50 -10.50 13.88
CA SER A 41 -11.95 -11.68 14.58
C SER A 41 -12.51 -13.00 14.05
N ASP A 42 -13.82 -13.04 13.74
CA ASP A 42 -14.56 -14.27 13.42
C ASP A 42 -15.17 -14.28 12.01
N GLU A 43 -14.97 -13.20 11.24
CA GLU A 43 -15.48 -13.07 9.88
C GLU A 43 -14.34 -12.98 8.86
N GLN A 44 -14.62 -13.36 7.61
CA GLN A 44 -13.69 -13.21 6.50
C GLN A 44 -13.29 -11.72 6.36
N ASN A 45 -11.98 -11.45 6.40
CA ASN A 45 -11.45 -10.12 6.16
C ASN A 45 -11.38 -9.81 4.66
N HIS A 46 -11.43 -8.52 4.32
CA HIS A 46 -11.48 -8.04 2.95
C HIS A 46 -10.68 -6.77 2.75
N LEU A 47 -10.01 -6.68 1.59
CA LEU A 47 -9.58 -5.44 0.97
C LEU A 47 -10.79 -4.84 0.22
N VAL A 48 -11.10 -3.58 0.50
CA VAL A 48 -12.28 -2.90 -0.01
C VAL A 48 -11.86 -1.68 -0.80
N VAL A 49 -12.29 -1.60 -2.06
CA VAL A 49 -12.21 -0.38 -2.87
C VAL A 49 -13.60 0.24 -2.88
N ALA A 50 -13.71 1.44 -2.34
CA ALA A 50 -14.98 2.14 -2.18
C ALA A 50 -14.96 3.46 -2.95
N ARG A 51 -16.13 3.86 -3.44
CA ARG A 51 -16.36 5.14 -4.10
C ARG A 51 -17.24 6.00 -3.20
N VAL A 52 -16.83 7.23 -2.98
CA VAL A 52 -17.50 8.18 -2.08
C VAL A 52 -17.88 9.43 -2.86
N GLN A 53 -19.11 9.87 -2.69
CA GLN A 53 -19.57 11.17 -3.19
C GLN A 53 -19.25 12.25 -2.16
N ILE A 54 -18.38 13.19 -2.53
CA ILE A 54 -17.99 14.33 -1.69
C ILE A 54 -18.52 15.59 -2.37
N PRO A 55 -19.32 16.44 -1.70
CA PRO A 55 -19.80 17.70 -2.26
C PRO A 55 -18.64 18.58 -2.74
N ASN A 56 -18.85 19.31 -3.83
CA ASN A 56 -17.91 20.33 -4.29
C ASN A 56 -17.90 21.53 -3.33
N ASP A 57 -16.82 22.31 -3.31
CA ASP A 57 -16.69 23.47 -2.42
C ASP A 57 -17.74 24.57 -2.69
N ASP A 58 -18.24 24.66 -3.93
CA ASP A 58 -19.23 25.63 -4.40
C ASP A 58 -20.68 25.14 -4.30
N ALA A 59 -20.85 23.92 -3.80
CA ALA A 59 -22.17 23.35 -3.62
C ALA A 59 -22.93 24.21 -2.57
N GLN A 60 -24.23 24.44 -2.75
CA GLN A 60 -25.09 25.17 -1.80
C GLN A 60 -25.78 24.29 -0.74
N PHE A 61 -25.53 24.57 0.55
CA PHE A 61 -26.10 23.82 1.67
C PHE A 61 -27.63 24.07 1.80
N ASP A 62 -28.45 23.03 1.63
CA ASP A 62 -29.89 23.09 1.87
C ASP A 62 -30.24 22.49 3.24
N ALA A 63 -30.52 23.36 4.21
CA ALA A 63 -30.86 22.99 5.58
C ALA A 63 -32.26 22.35 5.73
N SER A 64 -33.07 22.31 4.67
CA SER A 64 -34.44 21.78 4.73
C SER A 64 -34.54 20.25 4.71
N HIS A 65 -33.44 19.54 4.44
CA HIS A 65 -33.39 18.08 4.41
C HIS A 65 -32.95 17.43 5.73
N TYR A 66 -33.09 18.11 6.87
CA TYR A 66 -32.82 17.50 8.17
C TYR A 66 -33.82 16.37 8.50
N ASP A 67 -33.33 15.13 8.63
CA ASP A 67 -34.16 13.98 9.04
C ASP A 67 -34.21 13.96 10.58
N SER A 68 -35.31 14.48 11.10
CA SER A 68 -35.55 14.56 12.55
C SER A 68 -35.68 13.21 13.25
N GLU A 69 -35.97 12.12 12.52
CA GLU A 69 -36.09 10.78 13.11
C GLU A 69 -34.72 10.11 13.29
N LYS A 70 -33.76 10.40 12.40
CA LYS A 70 -32.40 9.85 12.47
C LYS A 70 -31.41 10.74 13.20
N GLY A 71 -31.77 11.99 13.49
CA GLY A 71 -30.83 12.96 14.05
C GLY A 71 -29.67 13.29 13.09
N GLU A 72 -29.91 13.09 11.79
CA GLU A 72 -28.93 13.23 10.73
C GLU A 72 -29.34 14.42 9.86
N PHE A 73 -28.38 15.29 9.53
CA PHE A 73 -28.57 16.23 8.43
C PHE A 73 -28.65 15.42 7.14
N GLY A 74 -29.82 15.38 6.49
CA GLY A 74 -29.87 14.97 5.10
C GLY A 74 -29.02 15.96 4.33
N GLY A 75 -27.94 15.44 3.74
CA GLY A 75 -26.99 16.23 3.00
C GLY A 75 -27.64 16.99 1.85
N PHE A 76 -26.86 17.94 1.34
CA PHE A 76 -26.86 18.47 -0.03
C PHE A 76 -27.97 17.98 -0.93
N GLY A 77 -28.77 18.86 -1.56
CA GLY A 77 -29.84 18.49 -2.49
C GLY A 77 -29.62 17.12 -3.18
N SER A 78 -30.30 16.09 -2.69
CA SER A 78 -30.24 14.69 -3.17
C SER A 78 -28.95 13.87 -2.96
N VAL A 79 -27.88 14.39 -2.34
CA VAL A 79 -26.61 13.68 -2.11
C VAL A 79 -26.37 13.50 -0.61
N SER A 80 -26.93 12.43 -0.04
CA SER A 80 -26.32 11.86 1.17
C SER A 80 -24.90 11.45 0.78
N GLY A 81 -23.91 11.71 1.65
CA GLY A 81 -22.53 11.27 1.45
C GLY A 81 -22.49 9.74 1.30
N LYS A 82 -22.68 9.26 0.08
CA LYS A 82 -22.94 7.86 -0.20
C LYS A 82 -21.59 7.19 -0.41
N ILE A 83 -21.22 6.36 0.55
CA ILE A 83 -20.11 5.43 0.42
C ILE A 83 -20.65 4.17 -0.24
N GLU A 84 -20.20 3.89 -1.46
CA GLU A 84 -20.54 2.69 -2.21
C GLU A 84 -19.32 1.77 -2.26
N THR A 85 -19.46 0.53 -1.78
CA THR A 85 -18.43 -0.49 -1.96
C THR A 85 -18.47 -0.98 -3.41
N GLU A 86 -17.40 -0.69 -4.17
CA GLU A 86 -17.29 -1.07 -5.58
C GLU A 86 -16.66 -2.46 -5.73
N ILE A 87 -15.63 -2.77 -4.93
CA ILE A 87 -14.89 -4.03 -5.00
C ILE A 87 -14.58 -4.51 -3.59
N LYS A 88 -14.78 -5.81 -3.37
CA LYS A 88 -14.49 -6.48 -2.10
C LYS A 88 -13.72 -7.77 -2.38
N ILE A 89 -12.44 -7.77 -2.05
CA ILE A 89 -11.48 -8.86 -2.30
C ILE A 89 -11.25 -9.59 -0.98
N ASN A 90 -11.34 -10.92 -0.96
CA ASN A 90 -11.01 -11.71 0.23
C ASN A 90 -9.53 -11.48 0.59
N HIS A 91 -9.26 -11.20 1.87
CA HIS A 91 -7.94 -10.94 2.39
C HIS A 91 -7.60 -11.93 3.52
N GLU A 92 -6.36 -12.38 3.56
CA GLU A 92 -5.87 -13.29 4.61
C GLU A 92 -5.55 -12.48 5.88
N GLY A 93 -6.36 -12.67 6.93
CA GLY A 93 -6.29 -11.87 8.15
C GLY A 93 -6.69 -10.40 7.93
N GLU A 94 -6.66 -9.60 9.00
CA GLU A 94 -7.01 -8.18 8.92
C GLU A 94 -6.04 -7.36 8.05
N VAL A 95 -6.60 -6.35 7.39
CA VAL A 95 -5.83 -5.40 6.57
C VAL A 95 -5.37 -4.28 7.49
N ASN A 96 -4.14 -4.39 7.98
CA ASN A 96 -3.56 -3.39 8.90
C ASN A 96 -3.23 -2.07 8.18
N ARG A 97 -2.85 -2.17 6.89
CA ARG A 97 -2.55 -1.02 6.04
C ARG A 97 -2.74 -1.43 4.59
N ALA A 98 -3.25 -0.49 3.78
CA ALA A 98 -3.34 -0.63 2.33
C ALA A 98 -2.81 0.64 1.66
N ARG A 99 -2.10 0.52 0.54
CA ARG A 99 -1.55 1.65 -0.24
C ARG A 99 -1.62 1.34 -1.73
N TYR A 100 -2.14 2.29 -2.51
CA TYR A 100 -2.09 2.20 -3.97
C TYR A 100 -0.71 2.63 -4.49
N MET A 101 -0.32 2.09 -5.64
CA MET A 101 0.85 2.53 -6.39
C MET A 101 0.53 3.86 -7.11
N PRO A 102 1.27 4.95 -6.85
CA PRO A 102 0.96 6.27 -7.44
C PRO A 102 0.93 6.30 -8.98
N GLN A 103 1.84 5.55 -9.61
CA GLN A 103 2.00 5.48 -11.07
C GLN A 103 0.93 4.59 -11.72
N ASN A 104 0.46 3.56 -11.00
CA ASN A 104 -0.64 2.69 -11.43
C ASN A 104 -1.62 2.42 -10.28
N PRO A 105 -2.64 3.27 -10.09
CA PRO A 105 -3.54 3.18 -8.94
C PRO A 105 -4.40 1.91 -8.87
N CYS A 106 -4.43 1.10 -9.94
CA CYS A 106 -5.05 -0.23 -9.95
C CYS A 106 -4.35 -1.23 -9.03
N ILE A 107 -3.06 -1.01 -8.76
CA ILE A 107 -2.23 -1.87 -7.93
C ILE A 107 -2.26 -1.38 -6.48
N ILE A 108 -2.57 -2.29 -5.57
CA ILE A 108 -2.68 -2.03 -4.14
C ILE A 108 -1.80 -3.03 -3.37
N ALA A 109 -0.92 -2.52 -2.52
CA ALA A 109 -0.17 -3.32 -1.55
C ALA A 109 -0.86 -3.28 -0.18
N THR A 110 -0.94 -4.41 0.51
CA THR A 110 -1.51 -4.54 1.85
C THR A 110 -0.58 -5.27 2.82
N LYS A 111 -0.73 -4.96 4.12
CA LYS A 111 -0.08 -5.68 5.23
C LYS A 111 -1.08 -6.59 5.94
N THR A 112 -0.74 -7.86 6.10
CA THR A 112 -1.51 -8.90 6.81
C THR A 112 -1.23 -8.86 8.31
N PRO A 113 -1.76 -9.76 9.15
CA PRO A 113 -1.28 -9.88 10.53
C PRO A 113 0.09 -10.56 10.61
N SER A 114 0.41 -11.41 9.62
CA SER A 114 1.72 -12.03 9.45
C SER A 114 2.80 -11.04 8.96
N SER A 115 3.99 -11.54 8.71
CA SER A 115 5.12 -10.82 8.10
C SER A 115 4.98 -10.63 6.59
N ASP A 116 3.86 -11.02 5.98
CA ASP A 116 3.70 -10.99 4.53
C ASP A 116 3.16 -9.66 4.04
N VAL A 117 3.71 -9.18 2.92
CA VAL A 117 3.11 -8.08 2.13
C VAL A 117 2.44 -8.69 0.91
N LEU A 118 1.17 -8.35 0.70
CA LEU A 118 0.38 -8.83 -0.44
C LEU A 118 0.16 -7.71 -1.45
N VAL A 119 0.26 -8.03 -2.74
CA VAL A 119 -0.04 -7.09 -3.83
C VAL A 119 -1.22 -7.59 -4.66
N PHE A 120 -2.17 -6.68 -4.90
CA PHE A 120 -3.41 -6.93 -5.62
C PHE A 120 -3.54 -5.97 -6.80
N ASP A 121 -4.02 -6.49 -7.93
CA ASP A 121 -4.57 -5.68 -9.03
C ASP A 121 -6.09 -5.76 -8.95
N TYR A 122 -6.74 -4.73 -8.40
CA TYR A 122 -8.17 -4.82 -8.10
C TYR A 122 -9.02 -4.96 -9.37
N THR A 123 -8.51 -4.57 -10.54
CA THR A 123 -9.25 -4.68 -11.81
C THR A 123 -9.42 -6.12 -12.26
N LYS A 124 -8.58 -7.03 -11.76
CA LYS A 124 -8.64 -8.46 -12.02
C LYS A 124 -9.56 -9.22 -11.07
N HIS A 125 -10.20 -8.53 -10.11
CA HIS A 125 -11.13 -9.14 -9.16
C HIS A 125 -12.59 -8.76 -9.44
N PRO A 126 -13.56 -9.68 -9.24
CA PRO A 126 -14.97 -9.38 -9.40
C PRO A 126 -15.47 -8.38 -8.35
N SER A 127 -16.35 -7.47 -8.76
CA SER A 127 -16.84 -6.35 -7.93
C SER A 127 -17.68 -6.77 -6.71
N LYS A 128 -18.22 -7.99 -6.69
CA LYS A 128 -19.00 -8.52 -5.56
C LYS A 128 -18.60 -9.97 -5.26
N PRO A 129 -18.26 -10.33 -4.00
CA PRO A 129 -18.17 -11.72 -3.59
C PRO A 129 -19.59 -12.30 -3.56
N GLY A 130 -20.01 -12.91 -4.67
CA GLY A 130 -21.28 -13.62 -4.78
C GLY A 130 -21.15 -15.04 -4.24
N THR A 131 -22.11 -15.47 -3.43
CA THR A 131 -22.28 -16.86 -3.02
C THR A 131 -22.54 -17.76 -4.24
N VAL A 132 -21.62 -18.72 -4.47
CA VAL A 132 -21.69 -20.01 -5.24
C VAL A 132 -22.31 -19.96 -6.65
N ALA A 133 -21.69 -20.33 -7.78
CA ALA A 133 -20.33 -20.72 -8.19
C ALA A 133 -20.29 -20.71 -9.75
N LEU A 134 -19.18 -20.31 -10.35
CA LEU A 134 -18.44 -21.02 -11.40
C LEU A 134 -17.08 -20.32 -11.45
N TRP A 135 -16.07 -21.09 -11.12
CA TRP A 135 -14.78 -20.62 -10.64
C TRP A 135 -13.73 -21.28 -11.54
N ASP A 136 -12.86 -20.50 -12.19
CA ASP A 136 -11.67 -21.08 -12.83
C ASP A 136 -10.78 -21.68 -11.73
N LEU A 137 -10.51 -22.98 -11.86
CA LEU A 137 -9.96 -23.88 -10.85
C LEU A 137 -8.43 -23.78 -10.67
N ARG A 138 -7.81 -22.68 -11.13
CA ARG A 138 -6.35 -22.49 -11.03
C ARG A 138 -5.88 -21.38 -10.08
N ASN A 139 -6.78 -20.76 -9.30
CA ASN A 139 -6.55 -20.20 -7.96
C ASN A 139 -7.25 -18.83 -7.76
N LEU A 140 -8.38 -18.82 -7.04
CA LEU A 140 -9.19 -17.62 -6.77
C LEU A 140 -8.80 -16.91 -5.46
N LYS A 141 -7.57 -17.19 -5.01
CA LYS A 141 -6.87 -16.54 -3.90
C LYS A 141 -5.65 -15.74 -4.36
N LEU A 142 -5.47 -15.50 -5.67
CA LEU A 142 -4.21 -14.99 -6.22
C LEU A 142 -3.91 -13.56 -5.72
N LYS A 143 -3.23 -13.46 -4.57
CA LYS A 143 -2.15 -12.49 -4.39
C LYS A 143 -1.25 -12.58 -5.63
N LEU A 144 -0.91 -11.45 -6.25
CA LEU A 144 -0.01 -11.45 -7.41
C LEU A 144 1.35 -12.02 -7.02
N HIS A 145 1.80 -11.66 -5.82
CA HIS A 145 3.08 -12.08 -5.24
C HIS A 145 3.03 -11.92 -3.72
N SER A 146 3.94 -12.58 -3.00
CA SER A 146 4.27 -12.28 -1.59
C SER A 146 5.76 -12.04 -1.44
N PHE A 147 6.11 -10.96 -0.74
CA PHE A 147 7.49 -10.65 -0.40
C PHE A 147 7.87 -11.30 0.93
N GLU A 148 8.84 -12.21 0.89
CA GLU A 148 9.25 -13.03 2.03
C GLU A 148 10.70 -12.70 2.40
N SER A 149 10.91 -11.94 3.48
CA SER A 149 12.25 -11.65 4.03
C SER A 149 12.17 -11.11 5.46
N HIS A 150 11.12 -10.34 5.79
CA HIS A 150 10.89 -9.89 7.15
C HIS A 150 10.72 -11.07 8.11
N LYS A 151 11.34 -10.98 9.29
CA LYS A 151 11.36 -12.07 10.29
C LYS A 151 10.32 -11.89 11.39
N ASP A 152 9.58 -10.79 11.34
CA ASP A 152 8.60 -10.41 12.33
C ASP A 152 7.57 -9.45 11.69
N GLU A 153 6.59 -8.99 12.46
CA GLU A 153 5.49 -8.15 11.98
C GLU A 153 5.96 -6.90 11.23
N ILE A 154 5.38 -6.68 10.05
CA ILE A 154 5.58 -5.44 9.28
C ILE A 154 4.63 -4.37 9.81
N PHE A 155 5.05 -3.11 9.90
CA PHE A 155 4.13 -2.00 10.22
C PHE A 155 3.86 -1.11 9.02
N GLN A 156 4.85 -0.88 8.17
CA GLN A 156 4.79 0.12 7.12
C GLN A 156 5.11 -0.49 5.77
N VAL A 157 4.41 -0.01 4.75
CA VAL A 157 4.67 -0.30 3.33
C VAL A 157 4.43 0.99 2.55
N HIS A 158 5.37 1.36 1.69
CA HIS A 158 5.30 2.55 0.86
C HIS A 158 5.94 2.32 -0.52
N TRP A 159 5.20 2.63 -1.58
CA TRP A 159 5.72 2.71 -2.94
C TRP A 159 6.68 3.88 -3.09
N SER A 160 7.71 3.70 -3.92
CA SER A 160 8.55 4.81 -4.36
C SER A 160 7.72 5.79 -5.19
N PRO A 161 7.80 7.11 -4.91
CA PRO A 161 7.15 8.11 -5.76
C PRO A 161 7.86 8.27 -7.12
N HIS A 162 9.09 7.78 -7.25
CA HIS A 162 9.93 7.97 -8.44
C HIS A 162 9.97 6.74 -9.34
N ASN A 163 9.93 5.54 -8.78
CA ASN A 163 10.09 4.28 -9.52
C ASN A 163 8.87 3.38 -9.32
N GLU A 164 8.23 2.98 -10.41
CA GLU A 164 6.95 2.24 -10.37
C GLU A 164 7.07 0.82 -9.83
N THR A 165 8.24 0.19 -9.98
CA THR A 165 8.49 -1.19 -9.52
C THR A 165 9.03 -1.25 -8.10
N ILE A 166 9.32 -0.10 -7.47
CA ILE A 166 10.03 -0.09 -6.19
C ILE A 166 9.06 0.06 -5.02
N LEU A 167 9.12 -0.91 -4.11
CA LEU A 167 8.37 -0.95 -2.86
C LEU A 167 9.33 -0.96 -1.68
N ALA A 168 9.00 -0.27 -0.59
CA ALA A 168 9.69 -0.46 0.68
C ALA A 168 8.73 -0.97 1.75
N SER A 169 9.26 -1.74 2.70
CA SER A 169 8.56 -2.23 3.88
C SER A 169 9.44 -2.14 5.12
N SER A 170 8.85 -1.93 6.30
CA SER A 170 9.58 -1.96 7.57
C SER A 170 8.82 -2.72 8.65
N GLY A 171 9.56 -3.42 9.51
CA GLY A 171 8.97 -4.27 10.56
C GLY A 171 9.58 -4.13 11.95
N THR A 172 9.04 -4.93 12.88
CA THR A 172 9.53 -5.09 14.24
C THR A 172 10.85 -5.85 14.32
N ASP A 173 11.21 -6.53 13.23
CA ASP A 173 12.52 -7.16 13.03
C ASP A 173 13.68 -6.16 12.90
N ARG A 174 13.37 -4.86 12.94
CA ARG A 174 14.30 -3.73 12.90
C ARG A 174 14.93 -3.54 11.52
N ARG A 175 14.33 -4.12 10.49
CA ARG A 175 14.77 -4.04 9.11
C ARG A 175 13.81 -3.19 8.30
N LEU A 176 14.39 -2.51 7.31
CA LEU A 176 13.64 -1.90 6.23
C LEU A 176 14.14 -2.51 4.93
N ASN A 177 13.23 -3.18 4.22
CA ASN A 177 13.53 -3.87 2.98
C ASN A 177 13.06 -3.01 1.81
N VAL A 178 13.88 -2.94 0.77
CA VAL A 178 13.53 -2.35 -0.52
C VAL A 178 13.43 -3.47 -1.52
N TRP A 179 12.35 -3.46 -2.29
CA TRP A 179 11.97 -4.50 -3.23
C TRP A 179 11.85 -3.93 -4.63
N ASP A 180 12.26 -4.70 -5.62
CA ASP A 180 12.06 -4.40 -7.03
C ASP A 180 11.17 -5.45 -7.69
N LEU A 181 9.95 -5.03 -8.02
CA LEU A 181 8.95 -5.89 -8.65
C LEU A 181 9.33 -6.35 -10.05
N SER A 182 10.20 -5.63 -10.78
CA SER A 182 10.63 -6.11 -12.11
C SER A 182 11.48 -7.37 -12.05
N LYS A 183 12.14 -7.63 -10.91
CA LYS A 183 13.01 -8.78 -10.72
C LYS A 183 12.27 -10.05 -10.26
N ILE A 184 10.95 -9.97 -10.08
CA ILE A 184 10.14 -11.13 -9.67
C ILE A 184 10.25 -12.22 -10.74
N GLY A 185 10.73 -13.39 -10.32
CA GLY A 185 10.86 -14.57 -11.17
C GLY A 185 12.13 -14.60 -12.02
N GLU A 186 13.07 -13.68 -11.81
CA GLU A 186 14.41 -13.80 -12.38
C GLU A 186 15.14 -15.04 -11.85
N GLU A 187 15.97 -15.65 -12.71
CA GLU A 187 16.81 -16.78 -12.31
C GLU A 187 18.01 -16.26 -11.50
N GLN A 188 18.27 -16.88 -10.35
CA GLN A 188 19.44 -16.59 -9.51
C GLN A 188 20.33 -17.82 -9.35
N SER A 189 21.60 -17.59 -9.07
CA SER A 189 22.49 -18.67 -8.67
C SER A 189 22.06 -19.26 -7.32
N ALA A 190 22.49 -20.49 -7.02
CA ALA A 190 22.20 -21.10 -5.73
C ALA A 190 22.83 -20.33 -4.56
N GLU A 191 23.96 -19.66 -4.78
CA GLU A 191 24.63 -18.83 -3.77
C GLU A 191 23.83 -17.56 -3.50
N ASP A 192 23.36 -16.86 -4.54
CA ASP A 192 22.56 -15.63 -4.39
C ASP A 192 21.19 -15.90 -3.73
N ALA A 193 20.58 -17.06 -4.02
CA ALA A 193 19.31 -17.45 -3.43
C ALA A 193 19.37 -17.70 -1.90
N GLU A 194 20.57 -17.88 -1.33
CA GLU A 194 20.74 -17.94 0.14
C GLU A 194 20.59 -16.57 0.80
N ASP A 195 20.89 -15.47 0.08
CA ASP A 195 20.81 -14.10 0.58
C ASP A 195 19.40 -13.51 0.50
N GLY A 196 18.57 -14.02 -0.40
CA GLY A 196 17.16 -13.64 -0.52
C GLY A 196 16.59 -13.88 -1.91
N PRO A 197 15.29 -13.59 -2.10
CA PRO A 197 14.65 -13.68 -3.41
C PRO A 197 15.16 -12.57 -4.36
N PRO A 198 15.02 -12.72 -5.70
CA PRO A 198 15.61 -11.79 -6.67
C PRO A 198 15.04 -10.37 -6.58
N GLU A 199 13.78 -10.26 -6.19
CA GLU A 199 13.11 -8.98 -5.95
C GLU A 199 13.57 -8.25 -4.67
N LEU A 200 14.38 -8.87 -3.79
CA LEU A 200 14.91 -8.21 -2.61
C LEU A 200 16.15 -7.39 -2.96
N LEU A 201 15.93 -6.11 -3.28
CA LEU A 201 16.97 -5.19 -3.73
C LEU A 201 17.94 -4.80 -2.60
N PHE A 202 17.43 -4.54 -1.40
CA PHE A 202 18.25 -4.06 -0.28
C PHE A 202 17.61 -4.31 1.08
N ILE A 203 18.45 -4.56 2.10
CA ILE A 203 18.04 -4.58 3.51
C ILE A 203 18.81 -3.51 4.28
N HIS A 204 18.10 -2.51 4.77
CA HIS A 204 18.64 -1.55 5.74
C HIS A 204 18.62 -2.13 7.15
N GLY A 205 19.80 -2.18 7.78
CA GLY A 205 20.03 -2.74 9.11
C GLY A 205 20.48 -1.73 10.17
N GLY A 206 20.30 -0.43 9.93
CA GLY A 206 20.87 0.61 10.78
C GLY A 206 20.17 0.81 12.13
N HIS A 207 18.92 0.35 12.27
CA HIS A 207 18.16 0.52 13.51
C HIS A 207 18.39 -0.63 14.49
N THR A 208 18.39 -0.30 15.78
CA THR A 208 18.63 -1.26 16.87
C THR A 208 17.35 -1.70 17.59
N ALA A 209 16.26 -1.00 17.34
CA ALA A 209 14.91 -1.32 17.80
C ALA A 209 13.87 -1.20 16.67
N LYS A 210 12.61 -1.49 16.99
CA LYS A 210 11.49 -1.59 16.04
C LYS A 210 11.34 -0.29 15.25
N ILE A 211 11.16 -0.40 13.93
CA ILE A 211 10.93 0.76 13.08
C ILE A 211 9.46 1.16 13.20
N SER A 212 9.20 2.37 13.69
CA SER A 212 7.85 2.88 13.91
C SER A 212 7.24 3.45 12.61
N ASP A 213 8.05 4.18 11.85
CA ASP A 213 7.62 4.76 10.57
C ASP A 213 8.78 4.97 9.60
N PHE A 214 8.47 5.08 8.31
CA PHE A 214 9.42 5.55 7.30
C PHE A 214 8.71 6.27 6.15
N SER A 215 9.46 7.07 5.41
CA SER A 215 8.95 7.77 4.23
C SER A 215 10.02 7.92 3.16
N TRP A 216 9.62 7.71 1.90
CA TRP A 216 10.42 8.09 0.75
C TRP A 216 10.46 9.62 0.63
N ASN A 217 11.61 10.16 0.23
CA ASN A 217 11.72 11.55 -0.13
C ASN A 217 11.00 11.81 -1.47
N PRO A 218 10.01 12.72 -1.53
CA PRO A 218 9.28 13.00 -2.76
C PRO A 218 10.10 13.81 -3.78
N ASN A 219 11.23 14.41 -3.38
CA ASN A 219 12.03 15.28 -4.24
C ASN A 219 13.34 14.63 -4.69
N GLU A 220 13.92 13.75 -3.86
CA GLU A 220 15.19 13.08 -4.16
C GLU A 220 14.96 11.56 -4.29
N PRO A 221 15.20 10.97 -5.47
CA PRO A 221 15.12 9.52 -5.67
C PRO A 221 16.00 8.76 -4.67
N TRP A 222 15.55 7.57 -4.27
CA TRP A 222 16.29 6.63 -3.41
C TRP A 222 16.59 7.08 -1.98
N VAL A 223 16.24 8.32 -1.60
CA VAL A 223 16.39 8.81 -0.22
C VAL A 223 15.19 8.39 0.61
N ILE A 224 15.45 7.79 1.77
CA ILE A 224 14.45 7.37 2.76
C ILE A 224 14.78 8.01 4.11
N CYS A 225 13.73 8.42 4.83
CA CYS A 225 13.80 8.75 6.24
C CYS A 225 13.08 7.66 7.05
N SER A 226 13.74 7.08 8.04
CA SER A 226 13.15 6.09 8.96
C SER A 226 13.30 6.52 10.43
N VAL A 227 12.32 6.17 11.25
CA VAL A 227 12.30 6.44 12.70
C VAL A 227 12.04 5.15 13.47
N SER A 228 12.70 5.00 14.61
CA SER A 228 12.64 3.78 15.42
C SER A 228 12.47 4.07 16.91
N GLU A 229 12.00 3.06 17.64
CA GLU A 229 11.92 3.04 19.10
C GLU A 229 13.29 3.13 19.79
N ASP A 230 14.40 3.07 19.04
CA ASP A 230 15.75 3.36 19.54
C ASP A 230 16.01 4.86 19.73
N ASN A 231 15.00 5.69 19.48
CA ASN A 231 15.04 7.15 19.52
C ASN A 231 15.93 7.76 18.43
N ILE A 232 16.20 7.02 17.35
CA ILE A 232 17.01 7.49 16.23
C ILE A 232 16.11 7.72 15.01
N MET A 233 16.35 8.85 14.35
CA MET A 233 15.90 9.12 12.99
C MET A 233 17.10 8.97 12.06
N GLN A 234 16.95 8.21 10.97
CA GLN A 234 17.99 8.00 9.98
C GLN A 234 17.50 8.51 8.63
N ILE A 235 18.34 9.29 7.94
CA ILE A 235 18.16 9.66 6.54
C ILE A 235 19.27 8.98 5.76
N TRP A 236 18.91 8.16 4.79
CA TRP A 236 19.85 7.30 4.09
C TRP A 236 19.42 7.07 2.64
N GLN A 237 20.39 6.62 1.85
CA GLN A 237 20.20 6.19 0.46
C GLN A 237 21.05 4.94 0.21
N MET A 238 20.62 4.08 -0.72
CA MET A 238 21.41 2.94 -1.17
C MET A 238 22.61 3.41 -2.00
N ALA A 239 23.66 2.59 -2.07
CA ALA A 239 24.75 2.84 -3.00
C ALA A 239 24.25 2.72 -4.45
N GLU A 240 24.75 3.56 -5.35
CA GLU A 240 24.28 3.67 -6.74
C GLU A 240 24.36 2.33 -7.50
N ASN A 241 25.42 1.55 -7.25
CA ASN A 241 25.63 0.25 -7.87
C ASN A 241 24.61 -0.84 -7.46
N ILE A 242 23.74 -0.58 -6.47
CA ILE A 242 22.71 -1.53 -6.04
C ILE A 242 21.50 -1.47 -6.99
N TYR A 243 21.18 -0.29 -7.51
CA TYR A 243 19.98 -0.04 -8.32
C TYR A 243 20.28 0.42 -9.74
N ASN A 244 21.55 0.61 -10.09
CA ASN A 244 21.99 0.96 -11.43
C ASN A 244 22.65 -0.27 -12.07
N ASP A 245 22.00 -0.85 -13.07
CA ASP A 245 22.49 -2.03 -13.80
C ASP A 245 23.55 -1.67 -14.87
N GLU A 246 23.92 -0.38 -14.99
CA GLU A 246 25.04 0.04 -15.83
C GLU A 246 26.34 -0.49 -15.23
N GLU A 247 26.96 -1.50 -15.88
CA GLU A 247 28.34 -1.86 -15.57
C GLU A 247 29.19 -0.59 -15.63
N PRO A 248 30.06 -0.34 -14.64
CA PRO A 248 30.96 0.79 -14.73
C PRO A 248 31.72 0.68 -16.05
N ASP A 249 31.71 1.74 -16.85
CA ASP A 249 32.52 1.86 -18.08
C ASP A 249 34.00 1.73 -17.67
N VAL A 250 34.51 0.50 -17.55
CA VAL A 250 35.92 0.25 -17.28
C VAL A 250 36.64 0.63 -18.56
N GLN A 251 37.21 1.84 -18.58
CA GLN A 251 38.03 2.25 -19.70
C GLN A 251 39.19 1.25 -19.84
N PRO A 252 39.46 0.72 -21.05
CA PRO A 252 40.52 -0.26 -21.28
C PRO A 252 41.90 0.17 -20.76
N SER A 253 42.13 1.48 -20.57
CA SER A 253 43.35 2.04 -20.02
C SER A 253 43.63 1.67 -18.55
N GLU A 254 42.61 1.30 -17.76
CA GLU A 254 42.79 0.97 -16.34
C GLU A 254 43.25 -0.48 -16.11
N LEU A 255 43.01 -1.36 -17.08
CA LEU A 255 43.45 -2.77 -17.05
C LEU A 255 44.96 -2.92 -17.35
N GLU A 256 45.56 -1.98 -18.09
CA GLU A 256 46.99 -2.02 -18.42
C GLU A 256 47.89 -1.48 -17.29
N ALA A 257 47.34 -0.70 -16.34
CA ALA A 257 48.12 -0.09 -15.26
C ALA A 257 48.42 -1.03 -14.08
N GLN A 258 47.77 -2.19 -14.00
CA GLN A 258 48.01 -3.19 -12.93
C GLN A 258 48.91 -4.35 -13.38
N GLY A 259 49.38 -4.35 -14.64
CA GLY A 259 50.12 -5.45 -15.25
C GLY A 259 51.60 -5.18 -15.56
N SER A 260 52.19 -4.07 -15.07
CA SER A 260 53.58 -3.69 -15.36
C SER A 260 54.40 -3.34 -14.12
#